data_AF-A0A8H7GZ99-F1
#
_entry.id   AF-A0A8H7GZ99-F1
#
_cell.length_a   1.000
_cell.length_b   1.000
_cell.length_c   1.000
_cell.angle_alpha   90.00
_cell.angle_beta   90.00
_cell.angle_gamma   90.00
#
_symmetry.space_group_name_H-M   'P 1'
#
loop_
_entity.id
_entity.type
_entity.pdbx_description
1 polymer ?
#
loop_
_entity_poly.entity_id
_entity_poly.type
_entity_poly.pdbx_seq_one_letter_code
_entity_poly.pdbx_strand_id
1 'polypeptide(L)'
;MSAFDHIRDEPNVIDVICPAFVAKLETLQCGIDLANTNLAKKMESLEREVRSCKEDLLEREEKASRLVQAVMKEQIAAAFNANLLAMDSRFQTFDSRLETIDSRFEAMANDMDCLKTMMRASLAQGSVPVPPGTVAAASSTTSAPAQVPVPVPEVAENTAATEKAAAAEESNKIRQNAKRVTQVNKDYPGWQLKKNTTTVHQLLEEWYKSVGSVPLVVDRNRMAGARWRLSISFYKRRLAIIKFIDEVIEQSDYPGIESHHVAAVLEKYMTMTNLQLNGLGARLQTRKAVNGVVPSHTVRKFVMDELDAKSRVESGTARVSIIWIFFNLYIVALISIYFVVKMD
;
A
#
# COMPACT_ATOMS: atom_id res chain seq x y z
N MET A 1 88.54 -7.60 63.16
CA MET A 1 88.13 -7.89 61.77
C MET A 1 86.96 -8.84 61.85
N SER A 2 85.76 -8.34 61.55
CA SER A 2 84.52 -9.12 61.67
C SER A 2 84.35 -9.97 60.41
N ALA A 3 84.02 -11.25 60.58
CA ALA A 3 83.80 -12.23 59.50
C ALA A 3 82.63 -11.89 58.54
N PHE A 4 82.02 -10.72 58.71
CA PHE A 4 80.91 -10.21 57.91
C PHE A 4 81.33 -9.22 56.81
N ASP A 5 82.61 -8.84 56.73
CA ASP A 5 83.09 -7.94 55.67
C ASP A 5 83.18 -8.61 54.28
N HIS A 6 83.13 -9.94 54.18
CA HIS A 6 83.15 -10.68 52.90
C HIS A 6 81.78 -10.92 52.25
N ILE A 7 80.66 -10.69 52.95
CA ILE A 7 79.32 -10.90 52.37
C ILE A 7 78.90 -9.68 51.51
N ARG A 8 79.62 -8.56 51.61
CA ARG A 8 79.28 -7.33 50.91
C ARG A 8 79.77 -7.27 49.45
N ASP A 9 80.64 -8.20 49.05
CA ASP A 9 81.30 -8.19 47.73
C ASP A 9 80.75 -9.23 46.74
N GLU A 10 79.80 -10.09 47.13
CA GLU A 10 79.11 -10.96 46.18
C GLU A 10 77.93 -10.19 45.54
N PRO A 11 77.91 -9.99 44.22
CA PRO A 11 76.82 -9.30 43.54
C PRO A 11 75.54 -10.10 43.79
N ASN A 12 74.60 -9.47 44.50
CA ASN A 12 73.30 -10.06 44.78
C ASN A 12 72.68 -10.54 43.46
N VAL A 13 72.32 -11.82 43.39
CA VAL A 13 71.77 -12.45 42.17
C VAL A 13 70.56 -11.66 41.63
N ILE A 14 69.85 -10.97 42.52
CA ILE A 14 68.76 -10.04 42.19
C ILE A 14 69.25 -8.87 41.33
N ASP A 15 70.41 -8.28 41.64
CA ASP A 15 70.97 -7.14 40.90
C ASP A 15 71.43 -7.52 39.49
N VAL A 16 71.74 -8.81 39.25
CA VAL A 16 72.13 -9.33 37.94
C VAL A 16 70.90 -9.73 37.10
N ILE A 17 69.86 -10.31 37.72
CA ILE A 17 68.68 -10.83 37.01
C ILE A 17 67.63 -9.73 36.75
N CYS A 18 67.44 -8.79 37.68
CA CYS A 18 66.44 -7.72 37.55
C CYS A 18 66.59 -6.89 36.26
N PRO A 19 67.78 -6.42 35.87
CA PRO A 19 67.94 -5.64 34.63
C PRO A 19 67.52 -6.41 33.38
N ALA A 20 67.83 -7.71 33.30
CA ALA A 20 67.47 -8.55 32.16
C ALA A 20 65.94 -8.79 32.07
N PHE A 21 65.27 -8.92 33.21
CA PHE A 21 63.81 -9.05 33.26
C PHE A 21 63.11 -7.73 32.90
N VAL A 22 63.60 -6.61 33.43
CA VAL A 22 63.11 -5.26 33.10
C VAL A 22 63.26 -4.99 31.61
N ALA A 23 64.41 -5.29 31.00
CA ALA A 23 64.62 -5.14 29.57
C ALA A 23 63.62 -5.96 28.73
N LYS A 24 63.29 -7.19 29.16
CA LYS A 24 62.26 -8.00 28.49
C LYS A 24 60.86 -7.38 28.61
N LEU A 25 60.50 -6.88 29.78
CA LEU A 25 59.23 -6.17 29.97
C LEU A 25 59.15 -4.90 29.11
N GLU A 26 60.23 -4.14 29.00
CA GLU A 26 60.30 -2.94 28.15
C GLU A 26 60.15 -3.30 26.67
N THR A 27 60.79 -4.37 26.20
CA THR A 27 60.60 -4.84 24.81
C THR A 27 59.17 -5.31 24.53
N LEU A 28 58.53 -5.99 25.49
CA LEU A 28 57.13 -6.39 25.38
C LEU A 28 56.20 -5.17 25.35
N GLN A 29 56.43 -4.19 26.23
CA GLN A 29 55.70 -2.94 26.27
C GLN A 29 55.80 -2.20 24.93
N CYS A 30 57.02 -2.07 24.40
CA CYS A 30 57.26 -1.47 23.08
C CYS A 30 56.52 -2.20 21.95
N GLY A 31 56.50 -3.53 21.98
CA GLY A 31 55.74 -4.34 21.03
C GLY A 31 54.22 -4.12 21.11
N ILE A 32 53.68 -3.99 22.32
CA ILE A 32 52.26 -3.67 22.57
C ILE A 32 51.94 -2.28 22.06
N ASP A 33 52.79 -1.29 22.33
CA ASP A 33 52.59 0.09 21.87
C ASP A 33 52.63 0.20 20.33
N LEU A 34 53.52 -0.55 19.67
CA LEU A 34 53.56 -0.64 18.21
C LEU A 34 52.30 -1.32 17.63
N ALA A 35 51.81 -2.37 18.28
CA ALA A 35 50.57 -3.03 17.87
C ALA A 35 49.36 -2.08 18.02
N ASN A 36 49.28 -1.36 19.14
CA ASN A 36 48.21 -0.40 19.42
C ASN A 36 48.21 0.77 18.42
N THR A 37 49.39 1.32 18.10
CA THR A 37 49.51 2.39 17.10
C THR A 37 49.14 1.92 15.69
N ASN A 38 49.51 0.68 15.32
CA ASN A 38 49.10 0.11 14.04
C ASN A 38 47.60 -0.17 13.98
N LEU A 39 47.01 -0.64 15.08
CA LEU A 39 45.56 -0.85 15.18
C LEU A 39 44.80 0.48 15.06
N ALA A 40 45.27 1.53 15.74
CA ALA A 40 44.69 2.87 15.63
C ALA A 40 44.70 3.39 14.18
N LYS A 41 45.82 3.25 13.47
CA LYS A 41 45.92 3.63 12.05
C LYS A 41 44.94 2.86 11.15
N LYS A 42 44.76 1.55 11.39
CA LYS A 42 43.78 0.74 10.66
C LYS A 42 42.35 1.17 10.96
N MET A 43 42.06 1.49 12.22
CA MET A 43 40.75 1.98 12.65
C MET A 43 40.42 3.31 11.98
N GLU A 44 41.34 4.27 11.98
CA GLU A 44 41.19 5.55 11.27
C GLU A 44 41.01 5.36 9.75
N SER A 45 41.68 4.37 9.16
CA SER A 45 41.50 4.05 7.74
C SER A 45 40.11 3.51 7.44
N LEU A 46 39.65 2.57 8.27
CA LEU A 46 38.32 1.99 8.13
C LEU A 46 37.23 3.05 8.35
N GLU A 47 37.40 3.95 9.31
CA GLU A 47 36.48 5.07 9.53
C GLU A 47 36.40 6.01 8.32
N ARG A 48 37.52 6.27 7.65
CA ARG A 48 37.54 7.04 6.39
C ARG A 48 36.79 6.32 5.27
N GLU A 49 37.00 5.02 5.11
CA GLU A 49 36.30 4.22 4.10
C GLU A 49 34.80 4.13 4.37
N VAL A 50 34.39 3.94 5.62
CA VAL A 50 32.97 3.94 6.02
C VAL A 50 32.33 5.29 5.74
N ARG A 51 33.03 6.39 6.01
CA ARG A 51 32.54 7.74 5.71
C ARG A 51 32.36 7.95 4.20
N SER A 52 33.35 7.55 3.40
CA SER A 52 33.27 7.61 1.93
C SER A 52 32.11 6.76 1.38
N CYS A 53 31.94 5.54 1.89
CA CYS A 53 30.85 4.65 1.48
C CYS A 53 29.47 5.24 1.82
N LYS A 54 29.36 5.89 2.99
CA LYS A 54 28.13 6.59 3.40
C LYS A 54 27.78 7.74 2.45
N GLU A 55 28.77 8.54 2.04
CA GLU A 55 28.59 9.64 1.09
C GLU A 55 28.12 9.12 -0.29
N ASP A 56 28.73 8.05 -0.79
CA ASP A 56 28.33 7.41 -2.04
C ASP A 56 26.89 6.86 -2.00
N LEU A 57 26.48 6.29 -0.85
CA LEU A 57 25.11 5.80 -0.66
C LEU A 57 24.10 6.94 -0.67
N LEU A 58 24.40 8.05 0.01
CA LEU A 58 23.54 9.25 0.00
C LEU A 58 23.42 9.84 -1.41
N GLU A 59 24.52 9.89 -2.17
CA GLU A 59 24.50 10.39 -3.55
C GLU A 59 23.66 9.47 -4.47
N ARG A 60 23.77 8.14 -4.30
CA ARG A 60 22.94 7.18 -5.04
C ARG A 60 21.46 7.29 -4.69
N GLU A 61 21.14 7.48 -3.41
CA GLU A 61 19.76 7.69 -2.94
C GLU A 61 19.15 8.96 -3.55
N GLU A 62 19.92 10.06 -3.59
CA GLU A 62 19.47 11.32 -4.17
C GLU A 62 19.23 11.18 -5.69
N LYS A 63 20.16 10.53 -6.41
CA LYS A 63 20.01 10.22 -7.84
C LYS A 63 18.78 9.35 -8.09
N ALA A 64 18.57 8.32 -7.27
CA ALA A 64 17.39 7.45 -7.38
C ALA A 64 16.09 8.22 -7.13
N SER A 65 16.05 9.09 -6.13
CA SER A 65 14.90 9.95 -5.83
C SER A 65 14.57 10.90 -6.98
N ARG A 66 15.59 11.50 -7.60
CA ARG A 66 15.44 12.34 -8.79
C ARG A 66 14.88 11.55 -9.99
N LEU A 67 15.38 10.35 -10.24
CA LEU A 67 14.88 9.49 -11.32
C LEU A 67 13.43 9.07 -11.08
N VAL A 68 13.08 8.64 -9.88
CA VAL A 68 11.69 8.27 -9.52
C VAL A 68 10.76 9.46 -9.72
N GLN A 69 11.17 10.66 -9.30
CA GLN A 69 10.38 11.87 -9.50
C GLN A 69 10.19 12.21 -10.99
N ALA A 70 11.24 12.08 -11.80
CA ALA A 70 11.17 12.31 -13.25
C ALA A 70 10.22 11.33 -13.93
N VAL A 71 10.37 10.03 -13.65
CA VAL A 71 9.50 8.98 -14.20
C VAL A 71 8.05 9.17 -13.79
N MET A 72 7.78 9.55 -12.53
CA MET A 72 6.43 9.81 -12.06
C MET A 72 5.79 11.00 -12.79
N LYS A 73 6.55 12.09 -12.98
CA LYS A 73 6.08 13.26 -13.75
C LYS A 73 5.76 12.88 -15.19
N GLU A 74 6.61 12.09 -15.83
CA GLU A 74 6.41 11.63 -17.21
C GLU A 74 5.17 10.72 -17.33
N GLN A 75 4.99 9.77 -16.42
CA GLN A 75 3.80 8.90 -16.42
C GLN A 75 2.51 9.68 -16.22
N ILE A 76 2.51 10.67 -15.32
CA ILE A 76 1.34 11.55 -15.13
C ILE A 76 1.06 12.36 -16.40
N ALA A 77 2.09 12.94 -17.02
CA ALA A 77 1.94 13.69 -18.26
C ALA A 77 1.40 12.80 -19.40
N ALA A 78 1.93 11.59 -19.55
CA ALA A 78 1.48 10.62 -20.55
C ALA A 78 0.03 10.19 -20.32
N ALA A 79 -0.34 9.87 -19.07
CA ALA A 79 -1.70 9.51 -18.70
C ALA A 79 -2.69 10.66 -18.94
N PHE A 80 -2.29 11.89 -18.62
CA PHE A 80 -3.08 13.08 -18.87
C PHE A 80 -3.30 13.31 -20.37
N ASN A 81 -2.23 13.22 -21.16
CA ASN A 81 -2.32 13.38 -22.62
C ASN A 81 -3.20 12.31 -23.27
N ALA A 82 -3.10 11.05 -22.83
CA ALA A 82 -3.97 9.98 -23.32
C ALA A 82 -5.46 10.26 -23.01
N ASN A 83 -5.75 10.84 -21.84
CA ASN A 83 -7.12 11.21 -21.49
C ASN A 83 -7.64 12.38 -22.33
N LEU A 84 -6.80 13.38 -22.63
CA LEU A 84 -7.16 14.48 -23.54
C LEU A 84 -7.48 13.96 -24.95
N LEU A 85 -6.66 13.06 -25.50
CA LEU A 85 -6.94 12.45 -26.81
C LEU A 85 -8.23 11.62 -26.80
N ALA A 86 -8.51 10.91 -25.71
CA ALA A 86 -9.77 10.17 -25.56
C ALA A 86 -10.99 11.11 -25.47
N MET A 87 -10.85 12.27 -24.81
CA MET A 87 -11.90 13.30 -24.80
C MET A 87 -12.12 13.88 -26.18
N ASP A 88 -11.05 14.21 -26.91
CA ASP A 88 -11.14 14.76 -28.28
C ASP A 88 -11.89 13.82 -29.23
N SER A 89 -11.55 12.52 -29.20
CA SER A 89 -12.26 11.50 -29.99
C SER A 89 -13.76 11.40 -29.65
N ARG A 90 -14.13 11.58 -28.38
CA ARG A 90 -15.55 11.62 -27.96
C ARG A 90 -16.24 12.88 -28.48
N PHE A 91 -15.58 14.03 -28.48
CA PHE A 91 -16.14 15.26 -29.03
C PHE A 91 -16.38 15.16 -30.53
N GLN A 92 -15.41 14.63 -31.29
CA GLN A 92 -15.61 14.37 -32.73
C GLN A 92 -16.80 13.44 -33.00
N THR A 93 -17.00 12.44 -32.13
CA THR A 93 -18.18 11.56 -32.21
C THR A 93 -19.48 12.31 -31.91
N PHE A 94 -19.47 13.25 -30.96
CA PHE A 94 -20.62 14.11 -30.68
C PHE A 94 -20.94 15.03 -31.86
N ASP A 95 -19.94 15.65 -32.47
CA ASP A 95 -20.11 16.52 -33.63
C ASP A 95 -20.75 15.76 -34.80
N SER A 96 -20.26 14.56 -35.10
CA SER A 96 -20.83 13.69 -36.15
C SER A 96 -22.30 13.34 -35.89
N ARG A 97 -22.67 13.15 -34.61
CA ARG A 97 -24.06 12.87 -34.22
C ARG A 97 -24.94 14.11 -34.36
N LEU A 98 -24.43 15.30 -34.05
CA LEU A 98 -25.15 16.56 -34.23
C LEU A 98 -25.41 16.82 -35.71
N GLU A 99 -24.41 16.63 -36.57
CA GLU A 99 -24.57 16.78 -38.03
C GLU A 99 -25.63 15.82 -38.59
N THR A 100 -25.68 14.59 -38.05
CA THR A 100 -26.75 13.62 -38.39
C THR A 100 -28.13 14.10 -37.94
N ILE A 101 -28.23 14.74 -36.77
CA ILE A 101 -29.48 15.30 -36.26
C ILE A 101 -29.93 16.47 -37.13
N ASP A 102 -29.03 17.38 -37.49
CA ASP A 102 -29.33 18.53 -38.35
C ASP A 102 -29.87 18.05 -39.71
N SER A 103 -29.21 17.05 -40.32
CA SER A 103 -29.66 16.44 -41.58
C SER A 103 -31.08 15.86 -41.49
N ARG A 104 -31.44 15.25 -40.35
CA ARG A 104 -32.79 14.69 -40.13
C ARG A 104 -33.82 15.80 -39.93
N PHE A 105 -33.47 16.88 -39.24
CA PHE A 105 -34.36 18.03 -39.10
C PHE A 105 -34.62 18.71 -40.44
N GLU A 106 -33.60 18.84 -41.28
CA GLU A 106 -33.74 19.39 -42.63
C GLU A 106 -34.66 18.51 -43.51
N ALA A 107 -34.49 17.19 -43.46
CA ALA A 107 -35.40 16.26 -44.15
C ALA A 107 -36.85 16.39 -43.65
N MET A 108 -37.05 16.48 -42.32
CA MET A 108 -38.38 16.67 -41.74
C MET A 108 -39.02 18.01 -42.13
N ALA A 109 -38.22 19.08 -42.23
CA ALA A 109 -38.69 20.37 -42.70
C ALA A 109 -39.16 20.29 -44.16
N ASN A 110 -38.40 19.62 -45.02
CA ASN A 110 -38.77 19.38 -46.42
C ASN A 110 -40.06 18.55 -46.56
N ASP A 111 -40.20 17.48 -45.77
CA ASP A 111 -41.41 16.65 -45.75
C ASP A 111 -42.64 17.45 -45.31
N MET A 112 -42.48 18.30 -44.30
CA MET A 112 -43.55 19.18 -43.82
C MET A 112 -43.96 20.22 -44.87
N ASP A 113 -43.02 20.79 -45.61
CA ASP A 113 -43.32 21.73 -46.69
C ASP A 113 -43.97 21.05 -47.91
N CYS A 114 -43.56 19.82 -48.21
CA CYS A 114 -44.25 18.96 -49.18
C CYS A 114 -45.72 18.71 -48.76
N LEU A 115 -45.95 18.33 -47.49
CA LEU A 115 -47.29 18.12 -46.95
C LEU A 115 -48.16 19.39 -47.02
N LYS A 116 -47.61 20.55 -46.63
CA LYS A 116 -48.31 21.85 -46.76
C LYS A 116 -48.70 22.14 -48.22
N THR A 117 -47.82 21.79 -49.17
CA THR A 117 -48.06 22.01 -50.60
C THR A 117 -49.18 21.10 -51.12
N MET A 118 -49.15 19.81 -50.78
CA MET A 118 -50.22 18.87 -51.13
C MET A 118 -51.56 19.30 -50.53
N MET A 119 -51.57 19.73 -49.27
CA MET A 119 -52.79 20.19 -48.61
C MET A 119 -53.38 21.44 -49.30
N ARG A 120 -52.54 22.41 -49.67
CA ARG A 120 -53.00 23.56 -50.47
C ARG A 120 -53.56 23.14 -51.84
N ALA A 121 -52.93 22.18 -52.51
CA ALA A 121 -53.43 21.66 -53.79
C ALA A 121 -54.79 20.96 -53.64
N SER A 122 -54.99 20.17 -52.57
CA SER A 122 -56.27 19.54 -52.27
C SER A 122 -57.37 20.54 -51.91
N LEU A 123 -57.05 21.62 -51.19
CA LEU A 123 -58.04 22.69 -50.93
C LEU A 123 -58.36 23.51 -52.19
N ALA A 124 -57.46 23.56 -53.18
CA ALA A 124 -57.70 24.23 -54.45
C ALA A 124 -58.52 23.38 -55.45
N GLN A 125 -58.55 22.05 -55.30
CA GLN A 125 -59.32 21.14 -56.16
C GLN A 125 -60.59 20.63 -55.48
N GLY A 126 -61.64 21.45 -55.46
CA GLY A 126 -63.01 21.02 -55.22
C GLY A 126 -63.68 20.47 -56.48
N SER A 127 -63.26 19.33 -57.03
CA SER A 127 -64.05 18.58 -58.03
C SER A 127 -63.51 17.17 -58.27
N VAL A 128 -64.35 16.15 -58.06
CA VAL A 128 -64.10 14.73 -58.35
C VAL A 128 -64.12 14.47 -59.86
N PRO A 129 -63.30 13.53 -60.37
CA PRO A 129 -63.73 12.72 -61.51
C PRO A 129 -63.61 11.20 -61.28
N VAL A 130 -64.65 10.51 -61.76
CA VAL A 130 -64.86 9.05 -61.83
C VAL A 130 -64.11 8.46 -63.04
N PRO A 131 -63.61 7.21 -63.01
CA PRO A 131 -63.24 6.48 -64.23
C PRO A 131 -64.22 5.34 -64.57
N PRO A 132 -64.51 5.08 -65.86
CA PRO A 132 -65.14 3.83 -66.31
C PRO A 132 -64.08 2.84 -66.82
N GLY A 133 -64.30 1.55 -66.54
CA GLY A 133 -63.39 0.47 -66.93
C GLY A 133 -63.61 -0.07 -68.34
N THR A 134 -62.84 -1.10 -68.71
CA THR A 134 -63.29 -2.31 -69.43
C THR A 134 -62.12 -3.28 -69.71
N VAL A 135 -62.36 -4.56 -69.40
CA VAL A 135 -61.99 -5.84 -70.08
C VAL A 135 -60.53 -6.08 -70.52
N ALA A 136 -59.97 -7.30 -70.58
CA ALA A 136 -60.19 -8.65 -70.09
C ALA A 136 -59.06 -9.49 -70.76
N ALA A 137 -58.56 -10.54 -70.10
CA ALA A 137 -58.15 -11.84 -70.69
C ALA A 137 -56.97 -12.46 -69.92
N ALA A 138 -57.16 -13.74 -69.62
CA ALA A 138 -56.42 -14.58 -68.70
C ALA A 138 -55.29 -15.37 -69.39
N SER A 139 -54.28 -15.81 -68.63
CA SER A 139 -54.05 -17.25 -68.35
C SER A 139 -52.75 -17.53 -67.59
N SER A 140 -52.92 -17.91 -66.32
CA SER A 140 -52.45 -19.15 -65.66
C SER A 140 -51.05 -19.71 -65.96
N THR A 141 -50.19 -19.83 -64.93
CA THR A 141 -49.91 -21.12 -64.24
C THR A 141 -48.91 -20.98 -63.06
N THR A 142 -49.44 -21.29 -61.86
CA THR A 142 -48.84 -22.03 -60.73
C THR A 142 -47.35 -21.92 -60.38
N SER A 143 -47.05 -21.39 -59.19
CA SER A 143 -46.20 -22.02 -58.16
C SER A 143 -46.39 -21.32 -56.79
N ALA A 144 -46.72 -22.12 -55.76
CA ALA A 144 -46.88 -21.70 -54.36
C ALA A 144 -45.49 -21.41 -53.69
N PRO A 145 -45.37 -20.71 -52.54
CA PRO A 145 -45.93 -21.15 -51.25
C PRO A 145 -46.41 -20.08 -50.24
N ALA A 146 -47.24 -20.58 -49.31
CA ALA A 146 -47.54 -20.25 -47.92
C ALA A 146 -47.02 -18.95 -47.20
N GLN A 147 -48.01 -18.26 -46.62
CA GLN A 147 -48.11 -17.66 -45.26
C GLN A 147 -47.39 -16.36 -44.86
N VAL A 148 -48.23 -15.44 -44.34
CA VAL A 148 -48.07 -14.15 -43.63
C VAL A 148 -47.38 -14.36 -42.26
N PRO A 149 -46.54 -13.45 -41.68
CA PRO A 149 -46.98 -12.10 -41.24
C PRO A 149 -46.00 -10.90 -41.24
N VAL A 150 -46.61 -9.72 -41.46
CA VAL A 150 -46.35 -8.33 -40.96
C VAL A 150 -45.01 -8.00 -40.26
N PRO A 151 -44.34 -6.87 -40.62
CA PRO A 151 -43.42 -6.16 -39.72
C PRO A 151 -43.85 -4.72 -39.39
N VAL A 152 -43.72 -4.38 -38.10
CA VAL A 152 -43.91 -3.08 -37.44
C VAL A 152 -42.60 -2.26 -37.54
N PRO A 153 -42.58 -0.91 -37.67
CA PRO A 153 -41.33 -0.17 -37.73
C PRO A 153 -40.77 0.14 -36.33
N GLU A 154 -39.56 -0.35 -36.12
CA GLU A 154 -38.76 -0.45 -34.90
C GLU A 154 -37.73 0.70 -34.85
N VAL A 155 -37.95 1.74 -34.05
CA VAL A 155 -36.99 2.88 -33.89
C VAL A 155 -36.64 3.17 -32.43
N ALA A 156 -37.15 2.38 -31.48
CA ALA A 156 -36.70 2.42 -30.09
C ALA A 156 -35.39 1.63 -29.85
N GLU A 157 -34.91 0.87 -30.84
CA GLU A 157 -33.81 -0.09 -30.63
C GLU A 157 -32.39 0.49 -30.73
N ASN A 158 -32.16 1.64 -31.35
CA ASN A 158 -30.77 2.03 -31.67
C ASN A 158 -30.02 2.72 -30.52
N THR A 159 -30.72 3.46 -29.65
CA THR A 159 -30.17 3.95 -28.37
C THR A 159 -30.06 2.83 -27.34
N ALA A 160 -31.04 1.93 -27.29
CA ALA A 160 -30.98 0.72 -26.48
C ALA A 160 -29.83 -0.20 -26.92
N ALA A 161 -29.57 -0.36 -28.23
CA ALA A 161 -28.48 -1.19 -28.76
C ALA A 161 -27.10 -0.61 -28.43
N THR A 162 -26.96 0.72 -28.41
CA THR A 162 -25.69 1.38 -28.07
C THR A 162 -25.41 1.35 -26.57
N GLU A 163 -26.41 1.56 -25.71
CA GLU A 163 -26.28 1.37 -24.26
C GLU A 163 -26.10 -0.10 -23.89
N LYS A 164 -26.77 -1.01 -24.60
CA LYS A 164 -26.64 -2.47 -24.44
C LYS A 164 -25.28 -2.96 -24.97
N ALA A 165 -24.71 -2.32 -25.99
CA ALA A 165 -23.34 -2.58 -26.47
C ALA A 165 -22.28 -2.06 -25.49
N ALA A 166 -22.44 -0.86 -24.92
CA ALA A 166 -21.54 -0.34 -23.89
C ALA A 166 -21.63 -1.14 -22.57
N ALA A 167 -22.84 -1.54 -22.17
CA ALA A 167 -23.07 -2.43 -21.04
C ALA A 167 -22.52 -3.84 -21.31
N ALA A 168 -22.61 -4.34 -22.55
CA ALA A 168 -22.03 -5.61 -22.97
C ALA A 168 -20.49 -5.55 -22.99
N GLU A 169 -19.91 -4.46 -23.47
CA GLU A 169 -18.46 -4.17 -23.45
C GLU A 169 -17.93 -4.16 -22.02
N GLU A 170 -18.61 -3.44 -21.11
CA GLU A 170 -18.26 -3.38 -19.68
C GLU A 170 -18.42 -4.75 -19.01
N SER A 171 -19.51 -5.47 -19.31
CA SER A 171 -19.71 -6.85 -18.84
C SER A 171 -18.64 -7.80 -19.38
N ASN A 172 -18.15 -7.61 -20.61
CA ASN A 172 -17.10 -8.43 -21.19
C ASN A 172 -15.74 -8.13 -20.53
N LYS A 173 -15.43 -6.86 -20.21
CA LYS A 173 -14.27 -6.47 -19.42
C LYS A 173 -14.30 -7.06 -18.01
N ILE A 174 -15.45 -7.00 -17.33
CA ILE A 174 -15.66 -7.62 -16.01
C ILE A 174 -15.44 -9.14 -16.10
N ARG A 175 -15.99 -9.79 -17.14
CA ARG A 175 -15.84 -11.24 -17.37
C ARG A 175 -14.40 -11.64 -17.68
N GLN A 176 -13.68 -10.86 -18.48
CA GLN A 176 -12.27 -11.08 -18.79
C GLN A 176 -11.39 -10.87 -17.54
N ASN A 177 -11.67 -9.85 -16.74
CA ASN A 177 -10.98 -9.64 -15.46
C ASN A 177 -11.25 -10.77 -14.48
N ALA A 178 -12.49 -11.25 -14.36
CA ALA A 178 -12.82 -12.42 -13.55
C ALA A 178 -12.09 -13.68 -14.01
N LYS A 179 -11.97 -13.91 -15.33
CA LYS A 179 -11.16 -15.00 -15.88
C LYS A 179 -9.69 -14.86 -15.52
N ARG A 180 -9.12 -13.65 -15.61
CA ARG A 180 -7.73 -13.36 -15.25
C ARG A 180 -7.46 -13.54 -13.76
N VAL A 181 -8.41 -13.18 -12.88
CA VAL A 181 -8.31 -13.42 -11.43
C VAL A 181 -8.33 -14.91 -11.12
N THR A 182 -9.24 -15.66 -11.74
CA THR A 182 -9.31 -17.12 -11.60
C THR A 182 -8.03 -17.80 -12.11
N GLN A 183 -7.44 -17.29 -13.19
CA GLN A 183 -6.19 -17.83 -13.73
C GLN A 183 -5.02 -17.61 -12.76
N VAL A 184 -4.79 -16.39 -12.27
CA VAL A 184 -3.73 -16.11 -11.30
C VAL A 184 -3.88 -16.96 -10.03
N ASN A 185 -5.12 -17.21 -9.60
CA ASN A 185 -5.39 -18.05 -8.44
C ASN A 185 -5.13 -19.55 -8.69
N LYS A 186 -5.23 -20.00 -9.94
CA LYS A 186 -4.81 -21.36 -10.35
C LYS A 186 -3.30 -21.48 -10.44
N ASP A 187 -2.65 -20.46 -10.99
CA ASP A 187 -1.20 -20.44 -11.17
C ASP A 187 -0.45 -20.35 -9.83
N TYR A 188 -1.06 -19.72 -8.82
CA TYR A 188 -0.47 -19.52 -7.49
C TYR A 188 -1.46 -19.83 -6.35
N PRO A 189 -1.69 -21.13 -6.04
CA PRO A 189 -2.52 -21.52 -4.92
C PRO A 189 -1.91 -21.02 -3.60
N GLY A 190 -2.71 -20.34 -2.78
CA GLY A 190 -2.28 -19.82 -1.47
C GLY A 190 -1.91 -18.34 -1.43
N TRP A 191 -1.91 -17.63 -2.55
CA TRP A 191 -1.74 -16.17 -2.56
C TRP A 191 -2.94 -15.40 -1.99
N GLN A 192 -4.09 -16.08 -1.85
CA GLN A 192 -5.30 -15.48 -1.29
C GLN A 192 -5.14 -15.12 0.18
N LEU A 193 -5.78 -14.03 0.58
CA LEU A 193 -5.93 -13.72 1.99
C LEU A 193 -6.78 -14.80 2.68
N LYS A 194 -6.28 -15.28 3.81
CA LYS A 194 -6.92 -16.27 4.67
C LYS A 194 -8.22 -15.72 5.22
N LYS A 195 -9.32 -16.43 4.96
CA LYS A 195 -10.66 -16.05 5.44
C LYS A 195 -10.83 -16.28 6.94
N ASN A 196 -10.04 -17.19 7.51
CA ASN A 196 -10.06 -17.56 8.93
C ASN A 196 -9.16 -16.69 9.80
N THR A 197 -8.48 -15.67 9.25
CA THR A 197 -7.73 -14.69 10.03
C THR A 197 -8.71 -13.86 10.87
N THR A 198 -8.76 -14.11 12.17
CA THR A 198 -9.72 -13.48 13.11
C THR A 198 -9.09 -12.39 13.98
N THR A 199 -7.77 -12.41 14.17
CA THR A 199 -7.06 -11.45 15.04
C THR A 199 -6.18 -10.49 14.24
N VAL A 200 -5.85 -9.34 14.83
CA VAL A 200 -4.99 -8.33 14.20
C VAL A 200 -3.56 -8.84 14.11
N HIS A 201 -3.09 -9.60 15.11
CA HIS A 201 -1.81 -10.29 15.10
C HIS A 201 -1.69 -11.25 13.92
N GLN A 202 -2.66 -12.15 13.73
CA GLN A 202 -2.64 -13.08 12.59
C GLN A 202 -2.64 -12.34 11.26
N LEU A 203 -3.32 -11.18 11.19
CA LEU A 203 -3.32 -10.34 10.00
C LEU A 203 -1.94 -9.73 9.74
N LEU A 204 -1.24 -9.22 10.77
CA LEU A 204 0.12 -8.72 10.63
C LEU A 204 1.09 -9.80 10.18
N GLU A 205 0.98 -11.01 10.74
CA GLU A 205 1.81 -12.13 10.32
C GLU A 205 1.57 -12.49 8.85
N GLU A 206 0.31 -12.53 8.42
CA GLU A 206 -0.04 -12.75 7.02
C GLU A 206 0.46 -11.64 6.07
N TRP A 207 0.58 -10.40 6.57
CA TRP A 207 0.97 -9.23 5.78
C TRP A 207 2.48 -9.03 5.68
N TYR A 208 3.20 -9.26 6.79
CA TYR A 208 4.60 -8.89 6.98
C TYR A 208 5.54 -10.08 7.22
N LYS A 209 5.03 -11.29 7.51
CA LYS A 209 5.87 -12.50 7.60
C LYS A 209 5.58 -13.41 6.40
N SER A 210 6.62 -13.81 5.68
CA SER A 210 6.49 -14.84 4.65
C SER A 210 6.18 -16.18 5.31
N VAL A 211 4.98 -16.72 5.07
CA VAL A 211 4.64 -18.08 5.52
C VAL A 211 4.96 -19.04 4.38
N GLY A 212 6.10 -19.72 4.48
CA GLY A 212 6.55 -20.71 3.49
C GLY A 212 6.96 -20.07 2.16
N SER A 213 6.43 -20.58 1.03
CA SER A 213 6.73 -20.13 -0.34
C SER A 213 5.83 -18.99 -0.83
N VAL A 214 4.96 -18.45 0.02
CA VAL A 214 4.03 -17.39 -0.35
C VAL A 214 4.67 -16.01 -0.12
N PRO A 215 4.83 -15.17 -1.16
CA PRO A 215 5.42 -13.83 -1.03
C PRO A 215 4.61 -12.91 -0.09
N LEU A 216 5.22 -11.82 0.37
CA LEU A 216 4.52 -10.81 1.17
C LEU A 216 3.35 -10.20 0.39
N VAL A 217 2.32 -9.70 1.09
CA VAL A 217 1.16 -9.08 0.43
C VAL A 217 1.56 -7.87 -0.42
N VAL A 218 2.61 -7.16 -0.02
CA VAL A 218 3.22 -6.06 -0.79
C VAL A 218 3.82 -6.57 -2.09
N ASP A 219 4.57 -7.69 -2.06
CA ASP A 219 5.17 -8.28 -3.26
C ASP A 219 4.11 -8.87 -4.19
N ARG A 220 3.06 -9.50 -3.65
CA ARG A 220 1.91 -9.98 -4.45
C ARG A 220 1.28 -8.84 -5.24
N ASN A 221 1.14 -7.66 -4.62
CA ASN A 221 0.65 -6.46 -5.30
C ASN A 221 1.60 -5.97 -6.39
N ARG A 222 2.91 -6.02 -6.16
CA ARG A 222 3.91 -5.63 -7.17
C ARG A 222 3.92 -6.59 -8.37
N MET A 223 3.78 -7.89 -8.12
CA MET A 223 3.84 -8.94 -9.15
C MET A 223 2.55 -9.06 -9.97
N ALA A 224 1.38 -9.02 -9.32
CA ALA A 224 0.10 -9.33 -9.97
C ALA A 224 -0.95 -8.21 -9.84
N GLY A 225 -0.61 -7.07 -9.24
CA GLY A 225 -1.53 -5.93 -9.08
C GLY A 225 -2.79 -6.31 -8.29
N ALA A 226 -3.96 -6.01 -8.84
CA ALA A 226 -5.25 -6.39 -8.24
C ALA A 226 -5.71 -7.81 -8.61
N ARG A 227 -5.02 -8.49 -9.54
CA ARG A 227 -5.51 -9.73 -10.17
C ARG A 227 -5.44 -10.94 -9.26
N TRP A 228 -4.59 -10.92 -8.24
CA TRP A 228 -4.55 -11.99 -7.24
C TRP A 228 -5.66 -11.86 -6.19
N ARG A 229 -6.43 -10.76 -6.16
CA ARG A 229 -7.43 -10.49 -5.12
C ARG A 229 -8.80 -11.04 -5.53
N LEU A 230 -9.34 -12.01 -4.79
CA LEU A 230 -10.72 -12.50 -5.03
C LEU A 230 -11.79 -11.50 -4.61
N SER A 231 -11.57 -10.72 -3.56
CA SER A 231 -12.54 -9.75 -3.04
C SER A 231 -11.88 -8.42 -2.74
N ILE A 232 -12.23 -7.41 -3.54
CA ILE A 232 -11.71 -6.04 -3.42
C ILE A 232 -12.13 -5.43 -2.08
N SER A 233 -13.39 -5.62 -1.67
CA SER A 233 -13.91 -5.06 -0.41
C SER A 233 -13.28 -5.74 0.82
N PHE A 234 -13.05 -7.06 0.76
CA PHE A 234 -12.33 -7.77 1.81
C PHE A 234 -10.89 -7.28 1.95
N TYR A 235 -10.17 -7.20 0.83
CA TYR A 235 -8.80 -6.68 0.78
C TYR A 235 -8.72 -5.26 1.33
N LYS A 236 -9.58 -4.35 0.87
CA LYS A 236 -9.60 -2.95 1.33
C LYS A 236 -9.80 -2.87 2.84
N ARG A 237 -10.69 -3.69 3.42
CA ARG A 237 -10.96 -3.67 4.87
C ARG A 237 -9.72 -4.10 5.67
N ARG A 238 -9.01 -5.11 5.20
CA ARG A 238 -7.75 -5.54 5.83
C ARG A 238 -6.64 -4.50 5.67
N LEU A 239 -6.51 -3.92 4.47
CA LEU A 239 -5.56 -2.83 4.21
C LEU A 239 -5.80 -1.61 5.11
N ALA A 240 -7.07 -1.28 5.41
CA ALA A 240 -7.39 -0.15 6.29
C ALA A 240 -6.84 -0.33 7.72
N ILE A 241 -6.79 -1.56 8.21
CA ILE A 241 -6.21 -1.88 9.53
C ILE A 241 -4.70 -1.72 9.49
N ILE A 242 -4.05 -2.26 8.46
CA ILE A 242 -2.59 -2.15 8.29
C ILE A 242 -2.17 -0.69 8.19
N LYS A 243 -2.80 0.09 7.30
CA LYS A 243 -2.54 1.52 7.16
C LYS A 243 -2.73 2.28 8.46
N PHE A 244 -3.77 1.95 9.22
CA PHE A 244 -4.00 2.57 10.52
C PHE A 244 -2.86 2.28 11.49
N ILE A 245 -2.35 1.04 11.53
CA ILE A 245 -1.20 0.67 12.37
C ILE A 245 0.04 1.47 11.95
N ASP A 246 0.34 1.50 10.64
CA ASP A 246 1.49 2.24 10.11
C ASP A 246 1.38 3.74 10.45
N GLU A 247 0.21 4.35 10.25
CA GLU A 247 -0.07 5.75 10.59
C GLU A 247 0.07 6.04 12.10
N VAL A 248 -0.31 5.10 12.97
CA VAL A 248 -0.15 5.26 14.44
C VAL A 248 1.32 5.22 14.82
N ILE A 249 2.11 4.32 14.22
CA ILE A 249 3.55 4.24 14.47
C ILE A 249 4.25 5.51 13.99
N GLU A 250 3.95 5.96 12.76
CA GLU A 250 4.53 7.18 12.18
C GLU A 250 4.19 8.45 12.98
N GLN A 251 3.00 8.52 13.58
CA GLN A 251 2.55 9.67 14.37
C GLN A 251 2.94 9.57 15.85
N SER A 252 3.45 8.44 16.31
CA SER A 252 3.80 8.27 17.71
C SER A 252 5.17 8.87 18.02
N ASP A 253 5.23 9.76 19.01
CA ASP A 253 6.49 10.33 19.54
C ASP A 253 7.25 9.34 20.45
N TYR A 254 6.77 8.10 20.54
CA TYR A 254 7.28 7.08 21.46
C TYR A 254 8.36 6.23 20.78
N PRO A 255 9.63 6.29 21.23
CA PRO A 255 10.68 5.45 20.68
C PRO A 255 10.40 3.97 20.98
N GLY A 256 10.34 3.14 19.94
CA GLY A 256 10.23 1.67 20.07
C GLY A 256 8.81 1.09 19.98
N ILE A 257 7.79 1.87 19.59
CA ILE A 257 6.47 1.29 19.31
C ILE A 257 6.51 0.45 18.02
N GLU A 258 6.52 -0.86 18.19
CA GLU A 258 6.35 -1.82 17.10
C GLU A 258 4.88 -2.12 16.77
N SER A 259 4.63 -2.61 15.55
CA SER A 259 3.30 -2.97 15.04
C SER A 259 2.54 -3.97 15.92
N HIS A 260 3.25 -4.85 16.63
CA HIS A 260 2.64 -5.83 17.53
C HIS A 260 2.00 -5.18 18.76
N HIS A 261 2.56 -4.06 19.26
CA HIS A 261 1.97 -3.32 20.37
C HIS A 261 0.63 -2.68 19.97
N VAL A 262 0.59 -2.03 18.80
CA VAL A 262 -0.64 -1.43 18.28
C VAL A 262 -1.69 -2.49 17.99
N ALA A 263 -1.29 -3.66 17.47
CA ALA A 263 -2.19 -4.80 17.26
C ALA A 263 -2.84 -5.31 18.55
N ALA A 264 -2.07 -5.43 19.64
CA ALA A 264 -2.61 -5.84 20.94
C ALA A 264 -3.68 -4.86 21.45
N VAL A 265 -3.45 -3.55 21.30
CA VAL A 265 -4.41 -2.51 21.69
C VAL A 265 -5.68 -2.57 20.81
N LEU A 266 -5.52 -2.78 19.51
CA LEU A 266 -6.66 -2.95 18.59
C LEU A 266 -7.48 -4.21 18.91
N GLU A 267 -6.84 -5.30 19.31
CA GLU A 267 -7.53 -6.51 19.76
C GLU A 267 -8.30 -6.28 21.06
N LYS A 268 -7.73 -5.53 22.01
CA LYS A 268 -8.45 -5.08 23.21
C LYS A 268 -9.68 -4.25 22.85
N TYR A 269 -9.56 -3.34 21.88
CA TYR A 269 -10.70 -2.58 21.39
C TYR A 269 -11.77 -3.47 20.75
N MET A 270 -11.36 -4.47 19.96
CA MET A 270 -12.25 -5.44 19.33
C MET A 270 -13.03 -6.26 20.36
N THR A 271 -12.38 -6.74 21.41
CA THR A 271 -13.05 -7.51 22.47
C THR A 271 -14.03 -6.64 23.27
N MET A 272 -13.64 -5.41 23.61
CA MET A 272 -14.51 -4.46 24.33
C MET A 272 -15.75 -4.07 23.53
N THR A 273 -15.63 -3.96 22.20
CA THR A 273 -16.73 -3.53 21.32
C THR A 273 -17.46 -4.69 20.63
N ASN A 274 -17.11 -5.94 20.97
CA ASN A 274 -17.60 -7.17 20.34
C ASN A 274 -17.56 -7.10 18.81
N LEU A 275 -16.42 -6.64 18.29
CA LEU A 275 -16.23 -6.34 16.87
C LEU A 275 -15.32 -7.39 16.24
N GLN A 276 -15.77 -7.97 15.13
CA GLN A 276 -14.92 -8.84 14.32
C GLN A 276 -13.92 -8.03 13.51
N LEU A 277 -12.83 -8.67 13.07
CA LEU A 277 -11.74 -8.02 12.33
C LEU A 277 -12.21 -7.30 11.06
N ASN A 278 -13.16 -7.89 10.33
CA ASN A 278 -13.76 -7.24 9.16
C ASN A 278 -14.62 -6.01 9.57
N GLY A 279 -15.25 -6.05 10.73
CA GLY A 279 -15.99 -4.92 11.31
C GLY A 279 -15.06 -3.78 11.72
N LEU A 280 -13.89 -4.10 12.29
CA LEU A 280 -12.85 -3.11 12.58
C LEU A 280 -12.37 -2.42 11.29
N GLY A 281 -12.02 -3.20 10.27
CA GLY A 281 -11.62 -2.66 8.97
C GLY A 281 -12.70 -1.80 8.30
N ALA A 282 -13.98 -2.16 8.46
CA ALA A 282 -15.09 -1.34 7.97
C ALA A 282 -15.21 -0.02 8.74
N ARG A 283 -15.09 -0.05 10.08
CA ARG A 283 -15.12 1.17 10.91
C ARG A 283 -13.99 2.14 10.59
N LEU A 284 -12.79 1.63 10.35
CA LEU A 284 -11.63 2.44 9.98
C LEU A 284 -11.78 3.09 8.58
N GLN A 285 -12.55 2.48 7.67
CA GLN A 285 -12.86 3.06 6.37
C GLN A 285 -13.96 4.12 6.41
N THR A 286 -14.84 4.06 7.40
CA THR A 286 -15.98 4.98 7.50
C THR A 286 -15.49 6.39 7.82
N ARG A 287 -15.54 7.26 6.80
CA ARG A 287 -15.26 8.70 6.93
C ARG A 287 -16.50 9.53 7.28
N LYS A 288 -17.70 8.95 7.17
CA LYS A 288 -18.96 9.63 7.53
C LYS A 288 -19.10 9.65 9.04
N ALA A 289 -19.42 10.82 9.59
CA ALA A 289 -19.75 10.94 11.00
C ALA A 289 -21.07 10.20 11.29
N VAL A 290 -21.07 9.39 12.34
CA VAL A 290 -22.28 8.80 12.92
C VAL A 290 -22.49 9.51 14.25
N ASN A 291 -23.62 10.19 14.43
CA ASN A 291 -23.91 11.02 15.60
C ASN A 291 -22.82 12.08 15.88
N GLY A 292 -22.31 12.72 14.83
CA GLY A 292 -21.28 13.77 14.94
C GLY A 292 -19.85 13.25 15.19
N VAL A 293 -19.65 11.94 15.34
CA VAL A 293 -18.33 11.34 15.59
C VAL A 293 -17.95 10.41 14.43
N VAL A 294 -16.74 10.57 13.90
CA VAL A 294 -16.22 9.65 12.89
C VAL A 294 -15.68 8.40 13.60
N PRO A 295 -16.15 7.18 13.25
CA PRO A 295 -15.74 5.96 13.92
C PRO A 295 -14.23 5.73 13.94
N SER A 296 -13.51 6.11 12.88
CA SER A 296 -12.05 6.00 12.82
C SER A 296 -11.33 6.86 13.86
N HIS A 297 -11.85 8.06 14.18
CA HIS A 297 -11.30 8.91 15.22
C HIS A 297 -11.52 8.33 16.61
N THR A 298 -12.65 7.65 16.85
CA THR A 298 -12.90 6.93 18.11
C THR A 298 -11.89 5.82 18.32
N VAL A 299 -11.60 5.03 17.29
CA VAL A 299 -10.57 3.97 17.37
C VAL A 299 -9.20 4.59 17.61
N ARG A 300 -8.84 5.64 16.86
CA ARG A 300 -7.54 6.33 17.04
C ARG A 300 -7.38 6.87 18.45
N LYS A 301 -8.38 7.56 18.97
CA LYS A 301 -8.36 8.12 20.33
C LYS A 301 -8.14 7.01 21.37
N PHE A 302 -8.92 5.93 21.29
CA PHE A 302 -8.75 4.80 22.19
C PHE A 302 -7.34 4.20 22.14
N VAL A 303 -6.80 4.03 20.92
CA VAL A 303 -5.47 3.44 20.73
C VAL A 303 -4.39 4.34 21.35
N MET A 304 -4.44 5.65 21.10
CA MET A 304 -3.47 6.59 21.69
C MET A 304 -3.61 6.67 23.21
N ASP A 305 -4.83 6.78 23.75
CA ASP A 305 -5.08 6.82 25.20
C ASP A 305 -4.50 5.58 25.91
N GLU A 306 -4.62 4.39 25.30
CA GLU A 306 -4.11 3.14 25.85
C GLU A 306 -2.58 3.02 25.73
N LEU A 307 -1.99 3.48 24.62
CA LEU A 307 -0.54 3.53 24.45
C LEU A 307 0.12 4.49 25.47
N ASP A 308 -0.49 5.66 25.68
CA ASP A 308 -0.08 6.64 26.69
C ASP A 308 -0.16 6.05 28.10
N ALA A 309 -1.24 5.33 28.41
CA ALA A 309 -1.42 4.67 29.69
C ALA A 309 -0.31 3.62 29.93
N LYS A 310 0.00 2.80 28.91
CA LYS A 310 1.03 1.77 29.01
C LYS A 310 2.43 2.37 29.20
N SER A 311 2.75 3.44 28.46
CA SER A 311 4.00 4.20 28.62
C SER A 311 4.16 4.76 30.04
N ARG A 312 3.09 5.29 30.63
CA ARG A 312 3.11 5.79 32.02
C ARG A 312 3.39 4.68 33.03
N VAL A 313 2.80 3.50 32.87
CA VAL A 313 3.06 2.35 33.75
C VAL A 313 4.51 1.89 33.65
N GLU A 314 5.04 1.74 32.43
CA GLU A 314 6.43 1.32 32.19
C GLU A 314 7.45 2.34 32.71
N SER A 315 7.17 3.64 32.58
CA SER A 315 8.01 4.69 33.20
C SER A 315 7.97 4.65 34.74
N GLY A 316 6.82 4.28 35.32
CA GLY A 316 6.65 4.12 36.77
C GLY A 316 7.43 2.94 37.31
N THR A 317 7.36 1.77 36.66
CA THR A 317 8.11 0.58 37.05
C THR A 317 9.61 0.73 36.81
N ALA A 318 10.03 1.42 35.75
CA ALA A 318 11.44 1.76 35.53
C ALA A 318 11.98 2.66 36.65
N ARG A 319 11.21 3.68 37.08
CA ARG A 319 11.58 4.53 38.22
C ARG A 319 11.69 3.74 39.53
N VAL A 320 10.77 2.81 39.79
CA VAL A 320 10.83 1.94 40.97
C VAL A 320 12.06 1.00 40.92
N SER A 321 12.39 0.43 39.76
CA SER A 321 13.60 -0.39 39.59
C SER A 321 14.89 0.40 39.79
N ILE A 322 14.98 1.61 39.23
CA ILE A 322 16.14 2.48 39.39
C ILE A 322 16.33 2.86 40.87
N ILE A 323 15.26 3.22 41.57
CA ILE A 323 15.28 3.49 43.02
C ILE A 323 15.76 2.26 43.79
N TRP A 324 15.32 1.06 43.42
CA TRP A 324 15.72 -0.18 44.06
C TRP A 324 17.20 -0.53 43.83
N ILE A 325 17.74 -0.24 42.65
CA ILE A 325 19.17 -0.39 42.33
C ILE A 325 20.00 0.59 43.16
N PHE A 326 19.61 1.87 43.21
CA PHE A 326 20.29 2.87 44.03
C PHE A 326 20.24 2.53 45.52
N PHE A 327 19.11 2.02 46.01
CA PHE A 327 18.97 1.56 47.38
C PHE A 327 19.91 0.39 47.71
N ASN A 328 20.04 -0.59 46.81
CA ASN A 328 20.99 -1.69 46.99
C ASN A 328 22.45 -1.22 46.92
N LEU A 329 22.80 -0.32 45.99
CA LEU A 329 24.15 0.25 45.92
C LEU A 329 24.50 1.02 47.20
N TYR A 330 23.54 1.78 47.74
CA TYR A 330 23.72 2.51 49.00
C TYR A 330 23.96 1.58 50.19
N ILE A 331 23.23 0.46 50.28
CA ILE A 331 23.45 -0.57 51.31
C ILE A 331 24.86 -1.17 51.19
N VAL A 332 25.30 -1.53 49.98
CA VAL A 332 26.65 -2.09 49.76
C VAL A 332 27.74 -1.08 50.13
N ALA A 333 27.54 0.21 49.83
CA ALA A 333 28.46 1.27 50.23
C ALA A 333 28.54 1.44 51.75
N LEU A 334 27.40 1.41 52.45
CA LEU A 334 27.36 1.49 53.92
C LEU A 334 28.06 0.29 54.59
N ILE A 335 27.86 -0.92 54.07
CA ILE A 335 28.55 -2.12 54.57
C ILE A 335 30.06 -2.00 54.35
N SER A 336 30.49 -1.49 53.20
CA SER A 336 31.91 -1.29 52.90
C SER A 336 32.56 -0.26 53.84
N ILE A 337 31.89 0.85 54.10
CA ILE A 337 32.36 1.88 55.05
C ILE A 337 32.41 1.32 56.48
N TYR A 338 31.40 0.56 56.90
CA TYR A 338 31.38 -0.08 58.22
C TYR A 338 32.55 -1.06 58.41
N PHE A 339 32.92 -1.81 57.37
CA PHE A 339 34.08 -2.72 57.42
C PHE A 339 35.42 -1.98 57.51
N VAL A 340 35.58 -0.87 56.79
CA VAL A 340 36.80 -0.04 56.85
C VAL A 340 36.96 0.58 58.23
N VAL A 341 35.90 1.19 58.79
CA VAL A 341 35.94 1.83 60.12
C VAL A 341 36.19 0.83 61.26
N LYS A 342 35.90 -0.46 61.06
CA LYS A 342 36.10 -1.49 62.08
C LYS A 342 37.48 -2.18 61.98
N MET A 343 38.23 -1.93 60.91
CA MET A 343 39.59 -2.47 60.73
C MET A 343 40.71 -1.49 61.09
N ASP A 344 40.38 -0.21 61.33
CA ASP A 344 41.25 0.76 62.02
C ASP A 344 41.01 0.73 63.55
#